data_AF-A0A968WY07-F1
#
_entry.id   AF-A0A968WY07-F1
#
_cell.length_a   1.000
_cell.length_b   1.000
_cell.length_c   1.000
_cell.angle_alpha   90.00
_cell.angle_beta   90.00
_cell.angle_gamma   90.00
#
_symmetry.space_group_name_H-M   'P 1'
#
loop_
_entity.id
_entity.type
_entity.pdbx_description
1 polymer ?
#
loop_
_entity_poly.entity_id
_entity_poly.type
_entity_poly.pdbx_seq_one_letter_code
_entity_poly.pdbx_strand_id
1 'polypeptide(L)'
;MKPLNGLLSVTNPVTRPAPVNVRDWGQTIASRILDGLKQVGCFHRNRDDETIQEVQFNDLQAWKLEQRAWVVMHVDMARLPLGVTSDDLKAPSTLRHLTDVCQVPIELADMHGVAYVATLHEVDLKAQIADRLPRRVVLNMHTRPAGVYWVPIGQTRAGAVWVSLVEHGHVLIGGATTGGKTRLIKSWLASLCLHHSPEDLQLAIVDPKADLLEWSRAGQLMAPIANTADEAEVLIKRSLLRWSVGSNCSHRWAVHQRLRHTTEALPNRVDHDCHSWC
;
A
#
# COMPACT_ATOMS: atom_id res chain seq x y z
N MET A 1 -1.40 30.49 42.69
CA MET A 1 -0.34 29.52 43.05
C MET A 1 -0.85 28.11 42.77
N LYS A 2 -0.03 27.29 42.10
CA LYS A 2 -0.23 25.84 41.83
C LYS A 2 -0.03 25.02 43.14
N PRO A 3 -0.40 23.73 43.25
CA PRO A 3 0.01 22.61 42.36
C PRO A 3 -1.16 21.72 41.87
N LEU A 4 -1.20 21.22 40.62
CA LEU A 4 -0.49 20.05 40.05
C LEU A 4 -0.47 18.81 40.95
N ASN A 5 -1.43 17.89 40.75
CA ASN A 5 -1.24 16.44 40.86
C ASN A 5 -2.45 15.71 40.26
N GLY A 6 -2.19 14.79 39.33
CA GLY A 6 -3.22 13.97 38.69
C GLY A 6 -2.80 13.42 37.34
N LEU A 7 -1.59 12.87 37.22
CA LEU A 7 -1.26 11.96 36.14
C LEU A 7 -2.15 10.72 36.30
N LEU A 8 -3.26 10.68 35.56
CA LEU A 8 -4.01 9.44 35.35
C LEU A 8 -3.12 8.54 34.49
N SER A 9 -2.45 7.60 35.15
CA SER A 9 -1.85 6.45 34.49
C SER A 9 -2.96 5.64 33.84
N VAL A 10 -3.21 5.89 32.56
CA VAL A 10 -3.95 4.96 31.70
C VAL A 10 -3.00 3.78 31.46
N THR A 11 -2.86 2.92 32.47
CA THR A 11 -2.34 1.57 32.27
C THR A 11 -3.43 0.83 31.51
N ASN A 12 -3.37 0.93 30.18
CA ASN A 12 -4.10 0.04 29.31
C ASN A 12 -3.74 -1.39 29.77
N PRO A 13 -4.68 -2.20 30.28
CA PRO A 13 -4.36 -3.56 30.64
C PRO A 13 -3.82 -4.20 29.37
N VAL A 14 -2.55 -4.61 29.39
CA VAL A 14 -1.96 -5.42 28.33
C VAL A 14 -2.80 -6.69 28.32
N THR A 15 -3.84 -6.69 27.49
CA THR A 15 -4.64 -7.87 27.21
C THR A 15 -3.64 -8.88 26.68
N ARG A 16 -3.42 -9.96 27.46
CA ARG A 16 -2.69 -11.11 26.93
C ARG A 16 -3.36 -11.47 25.61
N PRO A 17 -2.65 -11.44 24.47
CA PRO A 17 -3.26 -11.82 23.21
C PRO A 17 -3.84 -13.22 23.39
N ALA A 18 -5.07 -13.42 22.89
CA ALA A 18 -5.73 -14.70 22.94
C ALA A 18 -4.79 -15.79 22.39
N PRO A 19 -4.78 -17.01 22.95
CA PRO A 19 -3.96 -18.08 22.45
C PRO A 19 -4.23 -18.27 20.96
N VAL A 20 -3.18 -18.23 20.15
CA VAL A 20 -3.31 -18.33 18.69
C VAL A 20 -3.95 -19.66 18.35
N ASN A 21 -5.07 -19.61 17.63
CA ASN A 21 -5.67 -20.79 17.05
C ASN A 21 -4.74 -21.31 15.94
N VAL A 22 -4.01 -22.38 16.26
CA VAL A 22 -2.98 -22.98 15.41
C VAL A 22 -3.57 -23.44 14.08
N ARG A 23 -4.86 -23.83 14.07
CA ARG A 23 -5.59 -24.21 12.86
C ARG A 23 -5.80 -23.02 11.94
N ASP A 24 -6.24 -21.88 12.47
CA ASP A 24 -6.47 -20.65 11.67
C ASP A 24 -5.14 -20.09 11.14
N TRP A 25 -4.08 -20.20 11.95
CA TRP A 25 -2.72 -19.88 11.50
C TRP A 25 -2.28 -20.81 10.35
N GLY A 26 -2.48 -22.12 10.49
CA GLY A 26 -2.17 -23.08 9.44
C GLY A 26 -2.91 -22.82 8.13
N GLN A 27 -4.20 -22.52 8.19
CA GLN A 27 -4.98 -22.11 7.02
C GLN A 27 -4.43 -20.84 6.36
N THR A 28 -4.00 -19.87 7.18
CA THR A 28 -3.38 -18.63 6.67
C THR A 28 -2.07 -18.93 5.95
N ILE A 29 -1.22 -19.80 6.51
CA ILE A 29 0.04 -20.20 5.88
C ILE A 29 -0.22 -20.96 4.57
N ALA A 30 -1.15 -21.92 4.57
CA ALA A 30 -1.51 -22.65 3.37
C ALA A 30 -1.97 -21.73 2.23
N SER A 31 -2.86 -20.78 2.52
CA SER A 31 -3.30 -19.78 1.53
C SER A 31 -2.12 -18.96 0.98
N ARG A 32 -1.19 -18.54 1.84
CA ARG A 32 -0.01 -17.77 1.43
C ARG A 32 0.96 -18.57 0.59
N ILE A 33 1.14 -19.86 0.89
CA ILE A 33 1.98 -20.74 0.08
C ILE A 33 1.38 -20.88 -1.32
N LEU A 34 0.07 -21.10 -1.44
CA LEU A 34 -0.59 -21.19 -2.75
C LEU A 34 -0.45 -19.89 -3.56
N ASP A 35 -0.63 -18.74 -2.92
CA ASP A 35 -0.43 -17.43 -3.56
C ASP A 35 1.02 -17.19 -3.98
N GLY A 36 1.99 -17.59 -3.14
CA GLY A 36 3.42 -17.52 -3.47
C GLY A 36 3.79 -18.44 -4.63
N LEU A 37 3.26 -19.67 -4.66
CA LEU A 37 3.45 -20.62 -5.76
C LEU A 37 2.92 -20.05 -7.09
N LYS A 38 1.77 -19.38 -7.08
CA LYS A 38 1.27 -18.68 -8.28
C LYS A 38 2.21 -17.57 -8.75
N GLN A 39 2.80 -16.82 -7.83
CA GLN A 39 3.73 -15.72 -8.18
C GLN A 39 5.02 -16.22 -8.83
N VAL A 40 5.47 -17.43 -8.48
CA VAL A 40 6.65 -18.07 -9.12
C VAL A 40 6.29 -18.92 -10.35
N GLY A 41 5.04 -18.90 -10.80
CA GLY A 41 4.61 -19.58 -12.02
C GLY A 41 4.20 -21.04 -11.84
N CYS A 42 4.03 -21.52 -10.60
CA CYS A 42 3.54 -22.87 -10.32
C CYS A 42 2.00 -22.95 -10.47
N PHE A 43 1.51 -22.65 -11.66
CA PHE A 43 0.11 -22.79 -12.07
C PHE A 43 0.03 -23.07 -13.57
N HIS A 44 -1.11 -23.56 -14.03
CA HIS A 44 -1.40 -23.72 -15.45
C HIS A 44 -2.67 -22.98 -15.80
N ARG A 45 -2.66 -22.21 -16.88
CA ARG A 45 -3.87 -21.60 -17.44
C ARG A 45 -4.27 -22.38 -18.69
N ASN A 46 -5.40 -23.04 -18.63
CA ASN A 46 -5.95 -23.75 -19.77
C ASN A 46 -6.37 -22.74 -20.86
N ARG A 47 -6.03 -23.03 -22.11
CA ARG A 47 -6.29 -22.14 -23.25
C ARG A 47 -7.74 -22.20 -23.72
N ASP A 48 -8.43 -23.31 -23.45
CA ASP A 48 -9.75 -23.59 -24.04
C ASP A 48 -10.91 -23.00 -23.21
N ASP A 49 -10.77 -22.94 -21.88
CA ASP A 49 -11.81 -22.50 -20.95
C ASP A 49 -11.36 -21.38 -19.99
N GLU A 50 -10.16 -20.86 -20.20
CA GLU A 50 -9.47 -19.88 -19.33
C GLU A 50 -9.33 -20.29 -17.86
N THR A 51 -9.58 -21.56 -17.51
CA THR A 51 -9.49 -22.02 -16.13
C THR A 51 -8.04 -22.04 -15.65
N ILE A 52 -7.84 -21.74 -14.37
CA ILE A 52 -6.54 -21.79 -13.72
C ILE A 52 -6.49 -23.06 -12.88
N GLN A 53 -5.56 -23.95 -13.22
CA GLN A 53 -5.18 -25.08 -12.39
C GLN A 53 -4.04 -24.65 -11.47
N GLU A 54 -4.27 -24.71 -10.17
CA GLU A 54 -3.30 -24.36 -9.12
C GLU A 54 -2.79 -25.62 -8.42
N VAL A 55 -1.66 -25.49 -7.73
CA VAL A 55 -1.22 -26.51 -6.78
C VAL A 55 -2.28 -26.68 -5.68
N GLN A 56 -2.51 -27.90 -5.21
CA GLN A 56 -3.46 -28.21 -4.14
C GLN A 56 -2.77 -28.94 -2.99
N PHE A 57 -3.39 -28.94 -1.81
CA PHE A 57 -2.95 -29.74 -0.67
C PHE A 57 -3.95 -30.88 -0.39
N ASN A 58 -3.44 -32.08 -0.18
CA ASN A 58 -4.23 -33.26 0.20
C ASN A 58 -4.59 -33.26 1.69
N ASP A 59 -3.69 -32.72 2.51
CA ASP A 59 -3.86 -32.67 3.95
C ASP A 59 -3.14 -31.44 4.54
N LEU A 60 -3.66 -30.97 5.65
CA LEU A 60 -3.11 -29.89 6.46
C LEU A 60 -3.19 -30.31 7.92
N GLN A 61 -2.03 -30.63 8.48
CA GLN A 61 -1.88 -31.00 9.89
C GLN A 61 -1.25 -29.83 10.64
N ALA A 62 -1.88 -29.41 11.72
CA ALA A 62 -1.41 -28.29 12.52
C ALA A 62 -1.44 -28.67 14.00
N TRP A 63 -0.31 -28.55 14.68
CA TRP A 63 -0.21 -28.85 16.11
C TRP A 63 0.70 -27.86 16.82
N LYS A 64 0.52 -27.75 18.13
CA LYS A 64 1.35 -26.95 19.02
C LYS A 64 1.84 -27.83 20.16
N LEU A 65 3.14 -27.74 20.43
CA LEU A 65 3.79 -28.35 21.58
C LEU A 65 4.61 -27.27 22.27
N GLU A 66 4.34 -27.06 23.56
CA GLU A 66 5.00 -26.02 24.37
C GLU A 66 4.96 -24.64 23.68
N GLN A 67 6.13 -24.08 23.33
CA GLN A 67 6.29 -22.78 22.69
C GLN A 67 6.51 -22.87 21.17
N ARG A 68 6.17 -23.98 20.53
CA ARG A 68 6.32 -24.14 19.08
C ARG A 68 5.04 -24.63 18.44
N ALA A 69 4.72 -24.07 17.28
CA ALA A 69 3.65 -24.51 16.41
C ALA A 69 4.24 -25.00 15.09
N TRP A 70 3.67 -26.08 14.58
CA TRP A 70 4.01 -26.66 13.28
C TRP A 70 2.75 -26.77 12.44
N VAL A 71 2.92 -26.50 11.16
CA VAL A 71 1.94 -26.81 10.13
C VAL A 71 2.64 -27.58 9.05
N VAL A 72 2.11 -28.75 8.71
CA VAL A 72 2.56 -29.59 7.61
C VAL A 72 1.47 -29.62 6.56
N MET A 73 1.84 -29.27 5.33
CA MET A 73 0.94 -29.23 4.18
C MET A 73 1.48 -30.15 3.09
N HIS A 74 0.75 -31.22 2.82
CA HIS A 74 1.12 -32.19 1.79
C HIS A 74 0.58 -31.76 0.44
N VAL A 75 1.45 -31.54 -0.54
CA VAL A 75 1.06 -31.19 -1.90
C VAL A 75 0.40 -32.39 -2.57
N ASP A 76 -0.70 -32.14 -3.29
CA ASP A 76 -1.32 -33.16 -4.14
C ASP A 76 -0.52 -33.37 -5.43
N MET A 77 0.46 -34.28 -5.33
CA MET A 77 1.33 -34.65 -6.44
C MET A 77 0.58 -35.27 -7.62
N ALA A 78 -0.62 -35.82 -7.41
CA ALA A 78 -1.42 -36.44 -8.46
C ALA A 78 -2.21 -35.41 -9.29
N ARG A 79 -2.37 -34.18 -8.78
CA ARG A 79 -3.13 -33.09 -9.42
C ARG A 79 -2.31 -31.86 -9.72
N LEU A 80 -1.00 -32.01 -9.90
CA LEU A 80 -0.13 -30.89 -10.25
C LEU A 80 -0.58 -30.20 -11.54
N PRO A 81 -0.49 -28.85 -11.61
CA PRO A 81 -0.73 -28.13 -12.84
C PRO A 81 0.20 -28.58 -13.96
N LEU A 82 -0.31 -28.57 -15.20
CA LEU A 82 0.49 -28.97 -16.36
C LEU A 82 1.76 -28.10 -16.50
N GLY A 83 2.91 -28.77 -16.54
CA GLY A 83 4.23 -28.12 -16.63
C GLY A 83 4.88 -27.79 -15.29
N VAL A 84 4.18 -28.00 -14.16
CA VAL A 84 4.74 -27.85 -12.82
C VAL A 84 5.28 -29.19 -12.35
N THR A 85 6.55 -29.24 -11.98
CA THR A 85 7.23 -30.46 -11.53
C THR A 85 7.51 -30.43 -10.03
N SER A 86 7.93 -31.58 -9.48
CA SER A 86 8.40 -31.65 -8.09
C SER A 86 9.61 -30.75 -7.87
N ASP A 87 10.48 -30.60 -8.87
CA ASP A 87 11.72 -29.85 -8.74
C ASP A 87 11.46 -28.34 -8.67
N ASP A 88 10.44 -27.85 -9.38
CA ASP A 88 10.00 -26.45 -9.29
C ASP A 88 9.50 -26.10 -7.88
N LEU A 89 8.77 -27.02 -7.26
CA LEU A 89 8.27 -26.88 -5.89
C LEU A 89 9.40 -26.98 -4.86
N LYS A 90 10.40 -27.82 -5.11
CA LYS A 90 11.54 -28.03 -4.22
C LYS A 90 12.69 -27.03 -4.44
N ALA A 91 12.61 -26.19 -5.48
CA ALA A 91 13.69 -25.29 -5.85
C ALA A 91 14.05 -24.33 -4.69
N PRO A 92 15.35 -24.08 -4.41
CA PRO A 92 15.76 -23.17 -3.35
C PRO A 92 15.21 -21.75 -3.50
N SER A 93 15.01 -21.28 -4.73
CA SER A 93 14.37 -20.00 -5.04
C SER A 93 12.90 -19.97 -4.62
N THR A 94 12.16 -21.06 -4.88
CA THR A 94 10.77 -21.24 -4.46
C THR A 94 10.68 -21.23 -2.93
N LEU A 95 11.49 -22.02 -2.23
CA LEU A 95 11.48 -22.07 -0.76
C LEU A 95 11.81 -20.72 -0.12
N ARG A 96 12.78 -19.97 -0.68
CA ARG A 96 13.11 -18.62 -0.22
C ARG A 96 11.93 -17.67 -0.41
N HIS A 97 11.34 -17.66 -1.61
CA HIS A 97 10.16 -16.84 -1.90
C HIS A 97 8.99 -17.19 -0.97
N LEU A 98 8.71 -18.47 -0.74
CA LEU A 98 7.66 -18.92 0.17
C LEU A 98 7.92 -18.50 1.62
N THR A 99 9.18 -18.58 2.07
CA THR A 99 9.59 -18.07 3.39
C THR A 99 9.34 -16.57 3.51
N ASP A 100 9.69 -15.80 2.48
CA ASP A 100 9.46 -14.35 2.44
C ASP A 100 7.96 -14.00 2.43
N VAL A 101 7.14 -14.70 1.63
CA VAL A 101 5.69 -14.44 1.58
C VAL A 101 5.00 -14.86 2.89
N CYS A 102 5.39 -16.00 3.45
CA CYS A 102 4.79 -16.53 4.67
C CYS A 102 5.25 -15.80 5.92
N GLN A 103 6.43 -15.16 5.87
CA GLN A 103 7.13 -14.53 6.99
C GLN A 103 7.45 -15.53 8.11
N VAL A 104 7.58 -16.81 7.77
CA VAL A 104 7.99 -17.91 8.64
C VAL A 104 8.88 -18.85 7.82
N PRO A 105 9.87 -19.50 8.44
CA PRO A 105 10.67 -20.52 7.75
C PRO A 105 9.76 -21.59 7.13
N ILE A 106 9.91 -21.79 5.82
CA ILE A 106 9.26 -22.88 5.09
C ILE A 106 10.33 -23.90 4.71
N GLU A 107 10.20 -25.09 5.26
CA GLU A 107 11.09 -26.22 5.01
C GLU A 107 10.36 -27.33 4.25
N LEU A 108 11.12 -28.25 3.66
CA LEU A 108 10.57 -29.45 3.04
C LEU A 108 10.68 -30.64 3.98
N ALA A 109 9.64 -31.46 4.04
CA ALA A 109 9.71 -32.79 4.60
C ALA A 109 9.52 -33.83 3.49
N ASP A 110 10.44 -34.80 3.41
CA ASP A 110 10.41 -35.85 2.38
C ASP A 110 9.77 -37.13 2.94
N MET A 111 8.46 -37.09 3.14
CA MET A 111 7.67 -38.23 3.63
C MET A 111 6.57 -38.59 2.63
N HIS A 112 6.94 -39.04 1.42
CA HIS A 112 6.03 -39.39 0.31
C HIS A 112 5.60 -38.22 -0.61
N GLY A 113 6.55 -37.40 -1.08
CA GLY A 113 6.30 -36.39 -2.12
C GLY A 113 6.88 -35.01 -1.79
N VAL A 114 6.05 -33.98 -1.86
CA VAL A 114 6.40 -32.61 -1.43
C VAL A 114 5.50 -32.25 -0.26
N ALA A 115 6.09 -32.06 0.92
CA ALA A 115 5.40 -31.49 2.07
C ALA A 115 6.11 -30.22 2.53
N TYR A 116 5.37 -29.12 2.63
CA TYR A 116 5.87 -27.88 3.21
C TYR A 116 5.62 -27.89 4.71
N VAL A 117 6.67 -27.59 5.47
CA VAL A 117 6.63 -27.48 6.92
C VAL A 117 6.88 -26.03 7.30
N ALA A 118 5.89 -25.41 7.95
CA ALA A 118 6.05 -24.10 8.56
C ALA A 118 6.24 -24.27 10.06
N THR A 119 7.34 -23.74 10.58
CA THR A 119 7.64 -23.75 12.02
C THR A 119 7.56 -22.34 12.58
N LEU A 120 6.87 -22.19 13.71
CA LEU A 120 6.75 -20.91 14.39
C LEU A 120 7.00 -21.05 15.89
N HIS A 121 7.96 -20.30 16.40
CA HIS A 121 8.14 -20.13 17.84
C HIS A 121 7.10 -19.15 18.39
N GLU A 122 6.56 -19.38 19.60
CA GLU A 122 5.54 -18.51 20.19
C GLU A 122 6.05 -17.08 20.42
N VAL A 123 7.35 -16.94 20.69
CA VAL A 123 8.03 -15.63 20.75
C VAL A 123 8.02 -14.93 19.39
N ASP A 124 8.28 -15.67 18.31
CA ASP A 124 8.25 -15.15 16.94
C ASP A 124 6.83 -14.86 16.48
N LEU A 125 5.82 -15.61 16.93
CA LEU A 125 4.41 -15.36 16.66
C LEU A 125 3.95 -14.05 17.31
N LYS A 126 4.34 -13.82 18.57
CA LYS A 126 4.07 -12.56 19.27
C LYS A 126 4.81 -11.41 18.59
N ALA A 127 6.07 -11.61 18.20
CA ALA A 127 6.84 -10.63 17.44
C ALA A 127 6.22 -10.33 16.07
N GLN A 128 5.81 -11.33 15.30
CA GLN A 128 5.19 -11.18 13.98
C GLN A 128 3.80 -10.56 14.03
N ILE A 129 2.99 -10.90 15.04
CA ILE A 129 1.71 -10.24 15.26
C ILE A 129 1.94 -8.78 15.66
N ALA A 130 2.94 -8.49 16.51
CA ALA A 130 3.30 -7.13 16.90
C ALA A 130 3.95 -6.33 15.75
N ASP A 131 4.63 -6.99 14.81
CA ASP A 131 5.39 -6.38 13.71
C ASP A 131 4.56 -6.16 12.43
N ARG A 132 3.34 -6.72 12.38
CA ARG A 132 2.40 -6.46 11.29
C ARG A 132 1.90 -5.02 11.35
N LEU A 133 2.01 -4.33 10.22
CA LEU A 133 1.31 -3.06 10.05
C LEU A 133 -0.21 -3.29 10.21
N PRO A 134 -0.91 -2.33 10.82
CA PRO A 134 -2.35 -2.42 10.97
C PRO A 134 -3.04 -2.54 9.59
N ARG A 135 -4.04 -3.42 9.49
CA ARG A 135 -4.81 -3.62 8.25
C ARG A 135 -5.58 -2.39 7.81
N ARG A 136 -5.87 -1.49 8.75
CA ARG A 136 -6.56 -0.21 8.52
C ARG A 136 -5.92 0.84 9.40
N VAL A 137 -5.67 2.00 8.81
CA VAL A 137 -5.16 3.17 9.52
C VAL A 137 -6.18 4.28 9.33
N VAL A 138 -6.57 4.91 10.42
CA VAL A 138 -7.41 6.10 10.37
C VAL A 138 -6.55 7.26 9.90
N LEU A 139 -7.07 8.04 8.94
CA LEU A 139 -6.42 9.26 8.50
C LEU A 139 -6.41 10.28 9.65
N ASN A 140 -5.26 10.43 10.30
CA ASN A 140 -5.09 11.32 11.45
C ASN A 140 -4.38 12.62 11.06
N MET A 141 -5.18 13.66 10.80
CA MET A 141 -4.68 14.98 10.39
C MET A 141 -3.82 15.68 11.45
N HIS A 142 -3.90 15.29 12.72
CA HIS A 142 -3.04 15.86 13.78
C HIS A 142 -1.56 15.49 13.62
N THR A 143 -1.27 14.44 12.85
CA THR A 143 0.12 14.01 12.55
C THR A 143 0.68 14.64 11.28
N ARG A 144 -0.10 15.49 10.60
CA ARG A 144 0.32 16.14 9.37
C ARG A 144 1.47 17.11 9.66
N PRO A 145 2.55 17.09 8.86
CA PRO A 145 3.59 18.10 8.95
C PRO A 145 3.06 19.53 8.68
N ALA A 146 3.76 20.52 9.24
CA ALA A 146 3.53 21.91 8.87
C ALA A 146 3.97 22.16 7.41
N GLY A 147 3.29 23.08 6.73
CA GLY A 147 3.55 23.41 5.33
C GLY A 147 2.35 23.18 4.41
N VAL A 148 2.59 23.26 3.10
CA VAL A 148 1.57 23.23 2.05
C VAL A 148 1.58 21.92 1.29
N TYR A 149 0.41 21.50 0.81
CA TYR A 149 0.23 20.33 -0.07
C TYR A 149 0.83 19.01 0.43
N TRP A 150 0.87 18.81 1.75
CA TRP A 150 1.18 17.53 2.37
C TRP A 150 0.05 16.53 2.18
N VAL A 151 0.39 15.33 1.73
CA VAL A 151 -0.55 14.22 1.54
C VAL A 151 -0.07 12.95 2.25
N PRO A 152 -1.00 12.18 2.85
CA PRO A 152 -0.65 10.95 3.55
C PRO A 152 -0.37 9.83 2.54
N ILE A 153 0.68 9.04 2.72
CA ILE A 153 0.93 7.84 1.90
C ILE A 153 0.68 6.54 2.65
N GLY A 154 0.64 6.57 3.97
CA GLY A 154 0.29 5.41 4.77
C GLY A 154 0.94 5.44 6.15
N GLN A 155 1.25 4.24 6.66
CA GLN A 155 1.81 4.03 7.98
C GLN A 155 3.00 3.08 7.85
N THR A 156 4.09 3.43 8.53
CA THR A 156 5.22 2.54 8.76
C THR A 156 5.27 2.17 10.24
N ARG A 157 6.25 1.34 10.60
CA ARG A 157 6.56 1.02 12.00
C ARG A 157 6.98 2.25 12.80
N ALA A 158 7.53 3.26 12.13
CA ALA A 158 7.96 4.51 12.76
C ALA A 158 6.81 5.53 12.94
N GLY A 159 5.69 5.37 12.24
CA GLY A 159 4.60 6.34 12.29
C GLY A 159 3.89 6.54 10.96
N ALA A 160 2.95 7.49 10.97
CA ALA A 160 2.29 7.96 9.76
C ALA A 160 3.31 8.59 8.82
N VAL A 161 3.20 8.29 7.54
CA VAL A 161 4.11 8.81 6.51
C VAL A 161 3.36 9.77 5.62
N TRP A 162 3.98 10.94 5.44
CA TRP A 162 3.48 12.06 4.68
C TRP A 162 4.51 12.45 3.63
N VAL A 163 4.03 12.94 2.49
CA VAL A 163 4.88 13.48 1.42
C VAL A 163 4.36 14.85 0.98
N SER A 164 5.27 15.72 0.58
CA SER A 164 4.94 17.04 0.04
C SER A 164 4.81 16.95 -1.48
N LEU A 165 3.65 17.31 -2.03
CA LEU A 165 3.49 17.33 -3.50
C LEU A 165 4.35 18.42 -4.17
N VAL A 166 4.80 19.44 -3.43
CA VAL A 166 5.70 20.48 -3.96
C VAL A 166 7.08 19.91 -4.27
N GLU A 167 7.56 19.00 -3.40
CA GLU A 167 8.89 18.41 -3.54
C GLU A 167 8.95 17.38 -4.68
N HIS A 168 7.83 16.72 -4.96
CA HIS A 168 7.75 15.67 -5.98
C HIS A 168 7.21 16.13 -7.34
N GLY A 169 6.43 17.22 -7.40
CA GLY A 169 5.83 17.75 -8.62
C GLY A 169 4.71 16.88 -9.19
N HIS A 170 5.05 15.80 -9.88
CA HIS A 170 4.09 14.85 -10.48
C HIS A 170 4.23 13.46 -9.85
N VAL A 171 3.11 12.84 -9.52
CA VAL A 171 3.09 11.51 -8.89
C VAL A 171 2.29 10.51 -9.71
N LEU A 172 2.88 9.33 -9.96
CA LEU A 172 2.22 8.18 -10.57
C LEU A 172 1.88 7.14 -9.49
N ILE A 173 0.61 6.74 -9.41
CA ILE A 173 0.13 5.72 -8.45
C ILE A 173 -0.27 4.46 -9.23
N GLY A 174 0.52 3.39 -9.07
CA GLY A 174 0.28 2.07 -9.68
C GLY A 174 -0.20 1.02 -8.67
N GLY A 175 -0.78 -0.07 -9.17
CA GLY A 175 -1.19 -1.23 -8.36
C GLY A 175 -2.35 -2.01 -8.96
N ALA A 176 -2.63 -3.21 -8.45
CA ALA A 176 -3.75 -4.04 -8.90
C ALA A 176 -5.12 -3.43 -8.56
N THR A 177 -6.19 -3.91 -9.22
CA THR A 177 -7.58 -3.65 -8.79
C THR A 177 -7.74 -4.10 -7.34
N THR A 178 -8.52 -3.36 -6.54
CA THR A 178 -8.64 -3.53 -5.07
C THR A 178 -7.40 -3.18 -4.22
N GLY A 179 -6.28 -2.79 -4.84
CA GLY A 179 -5.05 -2.38 -4.13
C GLY A 179 -5.11 -1.05 -3.37
N GLY A 180 -6.29 -0.45 -3.21
CA GLY A 180 -6.48 0.76 -2.39
C GLY A 180 -6.14 2.09 -3.07
N LYS A 181 -5.78 2.12 -4.36
CA LYS A 181 -5.48 3.36 -5.11
C LYS A 181 -6.53 4.45 -4.94
N THR A 182 -7.81 4.11 -5.13
CA THR A 182 -8.94 5.04 -4.95
C THR A 182 -9.02 5.56 -3.52
N ARG A 183 -8.75 4.72 -2.50
CA ARG A 183 -8.75 5.15 -1.09
C ARG A 183 -7.58 6.08 -0.77
N LEU A 184 -6.42 5.84 -1.38
CA LEU A 184 -5.27 6.72 -1.26
C LEU A 184 -5.58 8.10 -1.84
N ILE A 185 -6.14 8.15 -3.06
CA ILE A 185 -6.56 9.41 -3.71
C ILE A 185 -7.60 10.15 -2.86
N LYS A 186 -8.61 9.47 -2.32
CA LYS A 186 -9.59 10.09 -1.41
C LYS A 186 -8.93 10.67 -0.15
N SER A 187 -7.91 10.00 0.38
CA SER A 187 -7.15 10.50 1.55
C SER A 187 -6.34 11.74 1.20
N TRP A 188 -5.80 11.81 -0.03
CA TRP A 188 -5.11 12.99 -0.54
C TRP A 188 -6.07 14.16 -0.71
N LEU A 189 -7.20 13.95 -1.39
CA LEU A 189 -8.24 14.96 -1.56
C LEU A 189 -8.72 15.50 -0.21
N ALA A 190 -8.93 14.63 0.78
CA ALA A 190 -9.28 15.05 2.13
C ALA A 190 -8.20 15.91 2.80
N SER A 191 -6.93 15.50 2.74
CA SER A 191 -5.83 16.30 3.31
C SER A 191 -5.73 17.67 2.64
N LEU A 192 -5.84 17.70 1.30
CA LEU A 192 -5.69 18.91 0.51
C LEU A 192 -6.87 19.86 0.73
N CYS A 193 -8.11 19.42 0.55
CA CYS A 193 -9.30 20.26 0.68
C CYS A 193 -9.54 20.76 2.11
N LEU A 194 -9.13 20.01 3.14
CA LEU A 194 -9.31 20.43 4.54
C LEU A 194 -8.39 21.59 4.94
N HIS A 195 -7.26 21.75 4.25
CA HIS A 195 -6.20 22.68 4.66
C HIS A 195 -5.90 23.78 3.64
N HIS A 196 -6.61 23.80 2.51
CA HIS A 196 -6.41 24.81 1.47
C HIS A 196 -7.78 25.30 1.01
N SER A 197 -7.93 26.63 0.97
CA SER A 197 -9.13 27.28 0.45
C SER A 197 -9.22 27.10 -1.08
N PRO A 198 -10.38 27.37 -1.70
CA PRO A 198 -10.51 27.41 -3.17
C PRO A 198 -9.58 28.43 -3.87
N GLU A 199 -9.05 29.40 -3.12
CA GLU A 199 -8.07 30.38 -3.60
C GLU A 199 -6.66 29.78 -3.63
N ASP A 200 -6.34 28.92 -2.64
CA ASP A 200 -5.03 28.28 -2.48
C ASP A 200 -4.90 26.96 -3.25
N LEU A 201 -6.03 26.31 -3.58
CA LEU A 201 -6.06 25.02 -4.24
C LEU A 201 -7.20 24.94 -5.26
N GLN A 202 -6.86 24.50 -6.46
CA GLN A 202 -7.82 24.21 -7.51
C GLN A 202 -7.63 22.78 -8.01
N LEU A 203 -8.74 22.06 -8.11
CA LEU A 203 -8.76 20.65 -8.48
C LEU A 203 -9.47 20.49 -9.83
N ALA A 204 -8.77 19.84 -10.76
CA ALA A 204 -9.34 19.22 -11.95
C ALA A 204 -9.31 17.71 -11.73
N ILE A 205 -10.49 17.07 -11.71
CA ILE A 205 -10.62 15.63 -11.50
C ILE A 205 -11.19 14.99 -12.76
N VAL A 206 -10.47 13.97 -13.25
CA VAL A 206 -10.91 13.08 -14.33
C VAL A 206 -11.09 11.70 -13.71
N ASP A 207 -12.32 11.18 -13.75
CA ASP A 207 -12.69 9.93 -13.11
C ASP A 207 -13.69 9.14 -13.97
N PRO A 208 -13.20 8.36 -14.96
CA PRO A 208 -14.06 7.59 -15.85
C PRO A 208 -14.82 6.45 -15.16
N LYS A 209 -14.49 6.13 -13.90
CA LYS A 209 -15.13 5.06 -13.12
C LYS A 209 -16.16 5.58 -12.13
N ALA A 210 -16.34 6.89 -12.01
CA ALA A 210 -17.25 7.51 -11.06
C ALA A 210 -17.00 7.10 -9.58
N ASP A 211 -15.75 6.76 -9.25
CA ASP A 211 -15.29 6.39 -7.92
C ASP A 211 -15.19 7.59 -6.95
N LEU A 212 -15.22 8.83 -7.46
CA LEU A 212 -14.97 10.09 -6.75
C LEU A 212 -16.18 11.05 -6.79
N LEU A 213 -17.37 10.60 -7.21
CA LEU A 213 -18.57 11.44 -7.32
C LEU A 213 -18.96 12.14 -6.01
N GLU A 214 -18.61 11.58 -4.84
CA GLU A 214 -18.85 12.24 -3.55
C GLU A 214 -18.10 13.58 -3.39
N TRP A 215 -17.08 13.82 -4.21
CA TRP A 215 -16.31 15.07 -4.25
C TRP A 215 -16.92 16.13 -5.17
N SER A 216 -18.02 15.85 -5.87
CA SER A 216 -18.68 16.76 -6.82
C SER A 216 -19.08 18.12 -6.24
N ARG A 217 -19.16 18.23 -4.91
CA ARG A 217 -19.49 19.48 -4.19
C ARG A 217 -18.29 20.16 -3.54
N ALA A 218 -17.06 19.68 -3.75
CA ALA A 218 -15.88 20.30 -3.17
C ALA A 218 -15.68 21.71 -3.75
N GLY A 219 -15.56 22.72 -2.88
CA GLY A 219 -15.41 24.12 -3.29
C GLY A 219 -14.14 24.41 -4.10
N GLN A 220 -13.14 23.54 -3.98
CA GLN A 220 -11.87 23.60 -4.72
C GLN A 220 -11.99 23.09 -6.16
N LEU A 221 -13.12 22.48 -6.58
CA LEU A 221 -13.29 22.02 -7.96
C LEU A 221 -13.36 23.20 -8.94
N MET A 222 -12.55 23.13 -9.99
CA MET A 222 -12.52 24.17 -11.01
C MET A 222 -13.67 24.07 -12.04
N ALA A 223 -14.25 22.88 -12.15
CA ALA A 223 -15.36 22.50 -13.00
C ALA A 223 -15.92 21.14 -12.51
N PRO A 224 -17.09 20.68 -13.00
CA PRO A 224 -17.58 19.33 -12.71
C PRO A 224 -16.55 18.23 -13.02
N ILE A 225 -16.62 17.13 -12.28
CA ILE A 225 -15.76 15.95 -12.48
C ILE A 225 -16.00 15.41 -13.89
N ALA A 226 -14.92 15.27 -14.66
CA ALA A 226 -14.99 14.70 -16.01
C ALA A 226 -15.04 13.18 -15.95
N ASN A 227 -16.04 12.56 -16.57
CA ASN A 227 -16.22 11.10 -16.63
C ASN A 227 -15.96 10.55 -18.04
N THR A 228 -15.84 11.42 -19.05
CA THR A 228 -15.55 11.04 -20.44
C THR A 228 -14.24 11.66 -20.93
N ALA A 229 -13.70 11.14 -22.03
CA ALA A 229 -12.50 11.68 -22.65
C ALA A 229 -12.70 13.12 -23.15
N ASP A 230 -13.85 13.41 -23.76
CA ASP A 230 -14.20 14.75 -24.25
C ASP A 230 -14.31 15.77 -23.10
N GLU A 231 -14.95 15.38 -22.00
CA GLU A 231 -15.02 16.21 -20.79
C GLU A 231 -13.62 16.45 -20.19
N ALA A 232 -12.77 15.41 -20.19
CA ALA A 232 -11.40 15.52 -19.70
C ALA A 232 -10.57 16.49 -20.56
N GLU A 233 -10.71 16.43 -21.89
CA GLU A 233 -10.04 17.36 -22.80
C GLU A 233 -10.46 18.81 -22.53
N VAL A 234 -11.77 19.07 -22.39
CA VAL A 234 -12.29 20.40 -22.05
C VAL A 234 -11.74 20.88 -20.70
N LEU A 235 -11.71 19.99 -19.70
CA LEU A 235 -11.19 20.30 -18.37
C LEU A 235 -9.70 20.65 -18.40
N ILE A 236 -8.89 19.88 -19.12
CA ILE A 236 -7.46 20.12 -19.29
C ILE A 236 -7.21 21.44 -20.03
N LYS A 237 -7.93 21.72 -21.12
CA LYS A 237 -7.82 23.01 -21.83
C LYS A 237 -8.16 24.18 -20.90
N ARG A 238 -9.21 24.05 -20.09
CA ARG A 238 -9.62 25.07 -19.12
C ARG A 238 -8.56 25.30 -18.04
N SER A 239 -7.89 24.24 -17.56
CA SER A 239 -6.84 24.38 -16.54
C SER A 239 -5.61 25.11 -17.07
N LEU A 240 -5.24 24.85 -18.33
CA LEU A 240 -4.16 25.56 -19.02
C LEU A 240 -4.50 27.03 -19.26
N LEU A 241 -5.69 27.34 -19.78
CA LEU A 241 -6.09 28.74 -20.03
C LEU A 241 -6.12 29.57 -18.74
N ARG A 242 -6.60 29.00 -17.63
CA ARG A 242 -6.60 29.69 -16.34
C ARG A 242 -5.18 29.89 -15.79
N TRP A 243 -4.26 28.99 -16.13
CA TRP A 243 -2.84 29.16 -15.82
C TRP A 243 -2.22 30.31 -16.63
N SER A 244 -2.52 30.40 -17.93
CA SER A 244 -1.98 31.42 -18.84
C SER A 244 -2.55 32.83 -18.62
N VAL A 245 -3.82 32.96 -18.21
CA VAL A 245 -4.51 34.26 -18.07
C VAL A 245 -4.31 34.88 -16.67
N GLY A 246 -3.73 34.14 -15.72
CA GLY A 246 -3.35 34.72 -14.43
C GLY A 246 -2.19 35.71 -14.61
N SER A 247 -2.47 37.01 -14.50
CA SER A 247 -1.55 38.17 -14.65
C SER A 247 -0.38 38.24 -13.67
N ASN A 248 0.16 37.09 -13.23
CA ASN A 248 1.16 36.99 -12.19
C ASN A 248 2.09 35.77 -12.38
N CYS A 249 2.37 35.39 -13.63
CA CYS A 249 3.36 34.34 -13.92
C CYS A 249 4.69 34.61 -13.20
N SER A 250 5.14 35.87 -13.16
CA SER A 250 6.34 36.32 -12.43
C SER A 250 6.22 36.27 -10.89
N HIS A 251 5.05 36.57 -10.31
CA HIS A 251 4.80 36.47 -8.86
C HIS A 251 4.67 35.02 -8.39
N ARG A 252 4.07 34.14 -9.20
CA ARG A 252 3.98 32.70 -8.92
C ARG A 252 5.36 32.03 -9.02
N TRP A 253 6.20 32.44 -9.97
CA TRP A 253 7.61 32.05 -10.01
C TRP A 253 8.37 32.54 -8.78
N ALA A 254 8.08 33.73 -8.26
CA ALA A 254 8.68 34.25 -7.03
C ALA A 254 8.24 33.49 -5.77
N VAL A 255 7.01 32.96 -5.71
CA VAL A 255 6.56 32.04 -4.63
C VAL A 255 7.26 30.69 -4.75
N HIS A 256 7.39 30.16 -5.96
CA HIS A 256 8.16 28.94 -6.24
C HIS A 256 9.65 29.09 -5.87
N GLN A 257 10.25 30.27 -6.08
CA GLN A 257 11.59 30.61 -5.59
C GLN A 257 11.65 30.74 -4.06
N ARG A 258 10.65 31.36 -3.42
CA ARG A 258 10.58 31.51 -1.95
C ARG A 258 10.49 30.17 -1.22
N LEU A 259 9.75 29.21 -1.78
CA LEU A 259 9.65 27.84 -1.26
C LEU A 259 10.95 27.03 -1.46
N ARG A 260 11.79 27.41 -2.44
CA ARG A 260 13.13 26.83 -2.63
C ARG A 260 14.17 27.37 -1.66
N HIS A 261 13.99 28.58 -1.12
CA HIS A 261 14.91 29.17 -0.14
C HIS A 261 14.67 28.72 1.31
N THR A 262 13.52 28.13 1.63
CA THR A 262 13.24 27.52 2.94
C THR A 262 13.83 26.11 3.10
N THR A 263 14.39 25.54 2.03
CA THR A 263 15.01 24.20 2.01
C THR A 263 16.46 24.35 1.57
N GLU A 264 17.35 24.61 2.54
CA GLU A 264 18.76 24.86 2.28
C GLU A 264 19.50 23.58 1.86
N ALA A 265 20.36 23.75 0.85
CA ALA A 265 21.53 22.96 0.45
C ALA A 265 21.36 21.59 -0.26
N LEU A 266 21.42 21.60 -1.60
CA LEU A 266 22.15 20.57 -2.37
C LEU A 266 22.86 21.19 -3.59
N PRO A 267 24.13 20.82 -3.88
CA PRO A 267 24.94 21.41 -4.95
C PRO A 267 24.78 20.57 -6.22
N ASN A 268 24.05 21.10 -7.21
CA ASN A 268 24.34 20.92 -8.64
C ASN A 268 23.26 21.66 -9.43
N ARG A 269 23.63 22.88 -9.82
CA ARG A 269 22.83 23.80 -10.63
C ARG A 269 23.07 23.48 -12.10
N VAL A 270 22.00 23.25 -12.85
CA VAL A 270 21.98 23.50 -14.29
C VAL A 270 20.91 24.56 -14.49
N ASP A 271 21.36 25.80 -14.73
CA ASP A 271 20.48 26.91 -15.03
C ASP A 271 19.98 26.76 -16.49
N HIS A 272 18.67 26.63 -16.66
CA HIS A 272 18.02 26.76 -17.96
C HIS A 272 17.12 27.99 -17.95
N ASP A 273 17.49 28.98 -18.77
CA ASP A 273 16.77 30.24 -18.93
C ASP A 273 15.40 30.02 -19.60
N CYS A 274 14.38 30.63 -18.97
CA CYS A 274 12.95 30.45 -19.28
C CYS A 274 12.43 31.40 -20.37
N HIS A 275 13.30 32.03 -21.17
CA HIS A 275 12.90 33.05 -22.15
C HIS A 275 12.35 32.51 -23.48
N SER A 276 12.26 31.19 -23.67
CA SER A 276 11.95 30.58 -24.98
C SER A 276 10.52 30.05 -25.17
N TRP A 277 9.61 30.24 -24.20
CA TRP A 277 8.24 29.69 -24.28
C TRP A 277 7.15 30.72 -23.92
N CYS A 278 7.22 31.90 -24.52
CA CYS A 278 6.07 32.79 -24.67
C CYS A 278 5.61 32.80 -26.12
#